data_AF-A0A7S2UPA6-F1
#
_entry.id   AF-A0A7S2UPA6-F1
#
_cell.length_a   1.000
_cell.length_b   1.000
_cell.length_c   1.000
_cell.angle_alpha   90.00
_cell.angle_beta   90.00
_cell.angle_gamma   90.00
#
_symmetry.space_group_name_H-M   'P 1'
#
loop_
_entity.id
_entity.type
_entity.pdbx_description
1 polymer ?
#
loop_
_entity_poly.entity_id
_entity_poly.type
_entity_poly.pdbx_seq_one_letter_code
_entity_poly.pdbx_strand_id
1 'polypeptide(L)'
;MASSFGNTPGMHLQDLILDAKHTATNEQKAACLKLLRVVIKNLADPARCTDAKYRQLRLSNEKVQAKLLPCPSAVEYMMAIGFAKITDIDGAAYLRIPVETTVNPSHMAAALQELTNAIALVEPSSSSASAAAAAAA
;
A
#
# COMPACT_ATOMS: atom_id res chain seq x y z
N MET A 1 -25.88 18.31 -10.96
CA MET A 1 -25.47 16.89 -10.89
C MET A 1 -24.37 16.80 -9.85
N ALA A 2 -24.72 16.28 -8.67
CA ALA A 2 -23.81 16.10 -7.55
C ALA A 2 -23.07 14.78 -7.75
N SER A 3 -21.84 14.83 -8.21
CA SER A 3 -20.92 13.69 -8.10
C SER A 3 -20.14 13.90 -6.81
N SER A 4 -20.71 13.43 -5.70
CA SER A 4 -19.99 13.23 -4.45
C SER A 4 -18.75 12.40 -4.77
N PHE A 5 -17.59 13.02 -4.72
CA PHE A 5 -16.31 12.31 -4.65
C PHE A 5 -16.44 11.35 -3.47
N GLY A 6 -16.44 10.06 -3.80
CA GLY A 6 -16.74 8.97 -2.89
C GLY A 6 -16.01 9.18 -1.57
N ASN A 7 -16.83 9.43 -0.55
CA ASN A 7 -16.52 9.13 0.82
C ASN A 7 -16.13 7.64 0.86
N THR A 8 -14.84 7.30 0.82
CA THR A 8 -14.35 6.02 1.33
C THR A 8 -13.94 6.24 2.78
N PRO A 9 -14.87 6.03 3.73
CA PRO A 9 -14.56 6.11 5.14
C PRO A 9 -13.63 4.94 5.47
N GLY A 10 -12.40 5.23 5.82
CA GLY A 10 -11.70 4.49 6.86
C GLY A 10 -11.60 2.96 6.72
N MET A 11 -11.38 2.41 5.53
CA MET A 11 -10.52 1.20 5.45
C MET A 11 -9.08 1.69 5.60
N HIS A 12 -8.82 2.18 6.82
CA HIS A 12 -7.57 2.77 7.19
C HIS A 12 -6.49 1.73 6.97
N LEU A 13 -5.34 2.18 6.50
CA LEU A 13 -4.09 1.44 6.60
C LEU A 13 -3.88 0.80 7.99
N GLN A 14 -4.52 1.35 9.02
CA GLN A 14 -4.69 0.75 10.34
C GLN A 14 -5.28 -0.67 10.30
N ASP A 15 -6.27 -1.00 9.48
CA ASP A 15 -6.77 -2.37 9.33
C ASP A 15 -5.70 -3.29 8.73
N LEU A 16 -4.79 -2.76 7.90
CA LEU A 16 -3.63 -3.50 7.38
C LEU A 16 -2.56 -3.77 8.46
N ILE A 17 -2.30 -2.77 9.30
CA ILE A 17 -1.29 -2.78 10.37
C ILE A 17 -1.80 -3.64 11.53
N LEU A 18 -3.00 -3.28 12.01
CA LEU A 18 -3.73 -3.88 13.11
C LEU A 18 -4.42 -5.19 12.73
N ASP A 19 -4.39 -5.59 11.44
CA ASP A 19 -5.12 -6.73 10.88
C ASP A 19 -5.25 -7.85 11.91
N ALA A 20 -6.45 -7.90 12.46
CA ALA A 20 -6.82 -8.67 13.63
C ALA A 20 -6.95 -10.17 13.31
N LYS A 21 -6.79 -10.57 12.03
CA LYS A 21 -6.85 -11.97 11.61
C LYS A 21 -5.54 -12.72 11.84
N HIS A 22 -4.47 -12.07 12.31
CA HIS A 22 -3.25 -12.73 12.82
C HIS A 22 -2.54 -13.65 11.81
N THR A 23 -2.79 -13.53 10.50
CA THR A 23 -2.26 -14.48 9.51
C THR A 23 -0.85 -14.15 9.04
N ALA A 24 -0.41 -12.89 9.13
CA ALA A 24 0.87 -12.41 8.60
C ALA A 24 1.79 -11.88 9.70
N THR A 25 3.07 -12.25 9.64
CA THR A 25 4.10 -11.74 10.55
C THR A 25 4.37 -10.26 10.29
N ASN A 26 4.92 -9.55 11.29
CA ASN A 26 5.31 -8.14 11.14
C ASN A 26 6.28 -7.93 9.96
N GLU A 27 7.18 -8.88 9.70
CA GLU A 27 8.08 -8.84 8.53
C GLU A 27 7.34 -8.95 7.20
N GLN A 28 6.32 -9.81 7.12
CA GLN A 28 5.47 -9.94 5.93
C GLN A 28 4.65 -8.67 5.69
N LYS A 29 4.04 -8.13 6.75
CA LYS A 29 3.30 -6.87 6.72
C LYS A 29 4.20 -5.71 6.27
N ALA A 30 5.40 -5.57 6.85
CA ALA A 30 6.37 -4.56 6.47
C ALA A 30 6.82 -4.70 5.01
N ALA A 31 7.06 -5.94 4.54
CA ALA A 31 7.43 -6.17 3.15
C ALA A 31 6.28 -5.86 2.16
N CYS A 32 5.03 -6.13 2.55
CA CYS A 32 3.85 -5.78 1.77
C CYS A 32 3.67 -4.25 1.70
N LEU A 33 3.75 -3.56 2.84
CA LEU A 33 3.71 -2.10 2.92
C LEU A 33 4.83 -1.44 2.11
N LYS A 34 6.06 -1.99 2.14
CA LYS A 34 7.19 -1.52 1.32
C LYS A 34 6.89 -1.65 -0.18
N LEU A 35 6.26 -2.76 -0.59
CA LEU A 35 5.84 -2.96 -1.98
C LEU A 35 4.77 -1.93 -2.40
N LEU A 36 3.72 -1.75 -1.59
CA LEU A 36 2.69 -0.73 -1.82
C LEU A 36 3.31 0.66 -1.93
N ARG A 37 4.25 1.00 -1.04
CA ARG A 37 4.94 2.30 -1.02
C ARG A 37 5.68 2.56 -2.32
N VAL A 38 6.38 1.56 -2.88
CA VAL A 38 7.08 1.70 -4.16
C VAL A 38 6.09 1.95 -5.29
N VAL A 39 4.97 1.23 -5.32
CA VAL A 39 3.93 1.40 -6.35
C VAL A 39 3.31 2.80 -6.27
N ILE A 40 2.86 3.22 -5.08
CA ILE A 40 2.26 4.55 -4.88
C ILE A 40 3.29 5.66 -5.14
N LYS A 41 4.57 5.47 -4.78
CA LYS A 41 5.63 6.44 -5.09
C LYS A 41 5.76 6.68 -6.59
N ASN A 42 5.65 5.63 -7.40
CA ASN A 42 5.67 5.78 -8.86
C ASN A 42 4.39 6.49 -9.38
N LEU A 43 3.27 6.38 -8.67
CA LEU A 43 2.02 7.06 -9.04
C LEU A 43 1.92 8.50 -8.53
N ALA A 44 2.58 8.81 -7.42
CA ALA A 44 2.71 10.18 -6.90
C ALA A 44 3.62 11.03 -7.80
N ASP A 45 4.54 10.40 -8.52
CA ASP A 45 5.38 11.07 -9.50
C ASP A 45 4.58 11.35 -10.79
N PRO A 46 4.37 12.63 -11.16
CA PRO A 46 3.49 12.99 -12.28
C PRO A 46 4.03 12.52 -13.64
N ALA A 47 5.36 12.35 -13.78
CA ALA A 47 5.97 11.87 -15.02
C ALA A 47 5.81 10.35 -15.19
N ARG A 48 5.79 9.59 -14.09
CA ARG A 48 5.56 8.13 -14.10
C ARG A 48 4.09 7.76 -14.02
N CYS A 49 3.27 8.60 -13.41
CA CYS A 49 1.83 8.38 -13.34
C CYS A 49 1.19 8.32 -14.73
N THR A 50 1.73 8.99 -15.75
CA THR A 50 1.24 8.89 -17.14
C THR A 50 1.56 7.56 -17.83
N ASP A 51 2.54 6.81 -17.33
CA ASP A 51 2.99 5.55 -17.93
C ASP A 51 2.06 4.40 -17.49
N ALA A 52 1.39 3.76 -18.46
CA ALA A 52 0.47 2.65 -18.21
C ALA A 52 1.11 1.49 -17.43
N LYS A 53 2.43 1.29 -17.57
CA LYS A 53 3.19 0.25 -16.86
C LYS A 53 3.28 0.48 -15.35
N TYR A 54 3.22 1.73 -14.87
CA TYR A 54 3.24 2.06 -13.44
C TYR A 54 1.82 2.12 -12.85
N ARG A 55 0.81 2.27 -13.71
CA ARG A 55 -0.62 2.16 -13.36
C ARG A 55 -1.13 0.73 -13.27
N GLN A 56 -0.31 -0.27 -13.54
CA GLN A 56 -0.67 -1.68 -13.48
C GLN A 56 0.32 -2.48 -12.61
N LEU A 57 -0.21 -3.38 -11.80
CA LEU A 57 0.53 -4.29 -10.94
C LEU A 57 0.05 -5.71 -11.22
N ARG A 58 0.98 -6.58 -11.65
CA ARG A 58 0.67 -7.98 -11.95
C ARG A 58 0.63 -8.81 -10.68
N LEU A 59 -0.53 -9.34 -10.31
CA LEU A 59 -0.68 -10.22 -9.14
C LEU A 59 -0.10 -11.62 -9.41
N SER A 60 0.04 -12.03 -10.67
CA SER A 60 0.72 -13.27 -11.05
C SER A 60 2.25 -13.22 -10.89
N ASN A 61 2.84 -12.09 -10.51
CA ASN A 61 4.27 -12.06 -10.22
C ASN A 61 4.51 -12.71 -8.86
N GLU A 62 5.32 -13.77 -8.80
CA GLU A 62 5.56 -14.53 -7.56
C GLU A 62 5.99 -13.65 -6.38
N LYS A 63 6.77 -12.59 -6.62
CA LYS A 63 7.20 -11.65 -5.56
C LYS A 63 6.03 -10.81 -5.05
N VAL A 64 5.14 -10.38 -5.93
CA VAL A 64 3.94 -9.61 -5.57
C VAL A 64 2.95 -10.53 -4.86
N GLN A 65 2.70 -11.72 -5.43
CA GLN A 65 1.82 -12.73 -4.90
C GLN A 65 2.25 -13.20 -3.51
N ALA A 66 3.53 -13.51 -3.30
CA ALA A 66 4.04 -13.94 -1.99
C ALA A 66 3.93 -12.87 -0.89
N LYS A 67 3.82 -11.59 -1.27
CA LYS A 67 3.65 -10.47 -0.33
C LYS A 67 2.19 -10.08 -0.12
N LEU A 68 1.32 -10.26 -1.12
CA LEU A 68 -0.11 -10.00 -1.03
C LEU A 68 -0.93 -11.19 -0.50
N LEU A 69 -0.52 -12.44 -0.77
CA LEU A 69 -1.14 -13.66 -0.21
C LEU A 69 -1.34 -13.59 1.31
N PRO A 70 -0.31 -13.28 2.11
CA PRO A 70 -0.46 -13.19 3.55
C PRO A 70 -1.24 -11.94 3.99
N CYS A 71 -1.39 -10.93 3.12
CA CYS A 71 -2.00 -9.63 3.43
C CYS A 71 -3.18 -9.35 2.49
N PRO A 72 -4.34 -10.03 2.65
CA PRO A 72 -5.51 -9.81 1.79
C PRO A 72 -5.98 -8.35 1.84
N SER A 73 -5.86 -7.71 3.00
CA SER A 73 -6.19 -6.31 3.25
C SER A 73 -5.37 -5.34 2.39
N ALA A 74 -4.22 -5.76 1.85
CA ALA A 74 -3.40 -4.92 0.97
C ALA A 74 -4.04 -4.77 -0.42
N VAL A 75 -4.75 -5.81 -0.87
CA VAL A 75 -5.53 -5.76 -2.11
C VAL A 75 -6.70 -4.80 -1.93
N GLU A 76 -7.42 -4.90 -0.82
CA GLU A 76 -8.53 -3.99 -0.47
C GLU A 76 -8.06 -2.53 -0.40
N TYR A 77 -6.90 -2.28 0.22
CA TYR A 77 -6.30 -0.95 0.28
C TYR A 77 -5.96 -0.40 -1.12
N MET A 78 -5.37 -1.21 -2.01
CA MET A 78 -5.14 -0.78 -3.39
C MET A 78 -6.46 -0.46 -4.11
N MET A 79 -7.50 -1.26 -3.88
CA MET A 79 -8.81 -1.00 -4.45
C MET A 79 -9.42 0.31 -3.93
N ALA A 80 -9.25 0.61 -2.65
CA ALA A 80 -9.70 1.87 -2.04
C ALA A 80 -8.97 3.12 -2.59
N ILE A 81 -7.69 2.99 -2.98
CA ILE A 81 -6.91 4.07 -3.62
C ILE A 81 -7.39 4.33 -5.06
N GLY A 82 -8.05 3.35 -5.69
CA GLY A 82 -8.58 3.45 -7.04
C GLY A 82 -7.97 2.44 -8.03
N PHE A 83 -7.24 1.43 -7.57
CA PHE A 83 -6.91 0.29 -8.42
C PHE A 83 -8.15 -0.59 -8.63
N ALA A 84 -8.36 -1.05 -9.86
CA ALA A 84 -9.33 -2.07 -10.17
C ALA A 84 -8.62 -3.42 -10.33
N LYS A 85 -9.19 -4.48 -9.73
CA LYS A 85 -8.75 -5.85 -9.99
C LYS A 85 -9.32 -6.29 -11.34
N ILE A 86 -8.44 -6.46 -12.32
CA ILE A 86 -8.77 -6.92 -13.67
C ILE A 86 -8.18 -8.32 -13.83
N THR A 87 -9.00 -9.26 -14.26
CA THR A 87 -8.51 -10.57 -14.70
C THR A 87 -8.34 -10.51 -16.20
N ASP A 88 -7.12 -10.74 -16.66
CA ASP A 88 -6.81 -10.74 -18.09
C ASP A 88 -7.23 -12.06 -18.76
N ILE A 89 -7.20 -12.11 -20.09
CA ILE A 89 -7.65 -13.27 -20.89
C ILE A 89 -6.83 -14.53 -20.62
N ASP A 90 -5.57 -14.37 -20.20
CA ASP A 90 -4.68 -15.44 -19.76
C ASP A 90 -5.02 -16.01 -18.35
N GLY A 91 -6.09 -15.51 -17.71
CA GLY A 91 -6.45 -15.88 -16.33
C GLY A 91 -5.55 -15.24 -15.26
N ALA A 92 -4.60 -14.39 -15.67
CA ALA A 92 -3.73 -13.66 -14.79
C ALA A 92 -4.46 -12.45 -14.18
N ALA A 93 -4.40 -12.31 -12.85
CA ALA A 93 -4.98 -11.16 -12.17
C ALA A 93 -4.00 -9.98 -12.12
N TYR A 94 -4.52 -8.78 -12.37
CA TYR A 94 -3.79 -7.52 -12.34
C TYR A 94 -4.56 -6.50 -11.50
N LEU A 95 -3.86 -5.66 -10.76
CA LEU A 95 -4.41 -4.44 -10.17
C LEU A 95 -4.02 -3.27 -11.08
N ARG A 96 -4.98 -2.65 -11.74
CA ARG A 96 -4.75 -1.53 -12.65
C ARG A 96 -5.65 -0.36 -12.29
N ILE A 97 -5.10 0.84 -12.26
CA ILE A 97 -5.92 2.06 -12.21
C ILE A 97 -6.51 2.29 -13.60
N PRO A 98 -7.85 2.26 -13.76
CA PRO A 98 -8.46 2.48 -15.05
C PRO A 98 -8.24 3.94 -15.47
N VAL A 99 -8.19 4.20 -16.77
CA VAL A 99 -7.81 5.52 -17.31
C VAL A 99 -8.78 6.63 -16.91
N GLU A 100 -10.04 6.26 -16.69
CA GLU A 100 -11.13 7.08 -16.16
C GLU A 100 -10.93 7.50 -14.69
N THR A 101 -10.14 6.76 -13.92
CA THR A 101 -9.80 7.14 -12.55
C THR A 101 -8.76 8.25 -12.56
N THR A 102 -9.15 9.42 -12.08
CA THR A 102 -8.25 10.57 -11.92
C THR A 102 -7.32 10.31 -10.74
N VAL A 103 -6.05 10.01 -11.05
CA VAL A 103 -5.00 9.87 -10.02
C VAL A 103 -4.62 11.27 -9.56
N ASN A 104 -5.03 11.62 -8.34
CA ASN A 104 -4.68 12.90 -7.75
C ASN A 104 -3.31 12.77 -7.03
N PRO A 105 -2.24 13.44 -7.49
CA PRO A 105 -0.90 13.26 -6.92
C PRO A 105 -0.82 13.65 -5.44
N SER A 106 -1.62 14.63 -5.00
CA SER A 106 -1.73 15.01 -3.59
C SER A 106 -2.30 13.88 -2.73
N HIS A 107 -3.29 13.14 -3.25
CA HIS A 107 -3.86 11.98 -2.57
C HIS A 107 -2.86 10.82 -2.52
N MET A 108 -2.13 10.58 -3.61
CA MET A 108 -1.06 9.57 -3.63
C MET A 108 0.09 9.92 -2.67
N ALA A 109 0.44 11.21 -2.56
CA ALA A 109 1.45 11.68 -1.60
C ALA A 109 1.00 11.47 -0.15
N ALA A 110 -0.27 11.74 0.16
CA ALA A 110 -0.86 11.44 1.47
C ALA A 110 -0.82 9.93 1.77
N ALA A 111 -1.28 9.09 0.83
CA ALA A 111 -1.24 7.63 0.97
C ALA A 111 0.20 7.09 1.15
N LEU A 112 1.18 7.71 0.49
CA LEU A 112 2.60 7.39 0.65
C LEU A 112 3.12 7.75 2.05
N GLN A 113 2.69 8.87 2.59
CA GLN A 113 3.02 9.27 3.96
C GLN A 113 2.42 8.30 4.97
N GLU A 114 1.15 7.91 4.80
CA GLU A 114 0.50 6.92 5.65
C GLU A 114 1.24 5.57 5.60
N LEU A 115 1.58 5.08 4.41
CA LEU A 115 2.39 3.86 4.24
C LEU A 115 3.74 3.95 4.95
N THR A 116 4.38 5.11 4.90
CA THR A 116 5.67 5.33 5.57
C THR A 116 5.51 5.25 7.09
N ASN A 117 4.46 5.88 7.64
CA ASN A 117 4.14 5.81 9.06
C ASN A 117 3.81 4.37 9.50
N ALA A 118 3.06 3.63 8.69
CA ALA A 118 2.72 2.24 8.97
C ALA A 118 3.93 1.31 8.97
N ILE A 119 4.84 1.47 8.02
CA ILE A 119 6.09 0.71 8.01
C ILE A 119 6.86 0.97 9.30
N ALA A 120 6.92 2.23 9.77
CA ALA A 120 7.58 2.58 11.02
C ALA A 120 6.91 1.99 12.28
N LEU A 121 5.60 1.69 12.22
CA LEU A 121 4.86 1.02 13.29
C LEU A 121 5.08 -0.50 13.29
N VAL A 122 5.24 -1.10 12.11
CA VAL A 122 5.32 -2.57 11.95
C VAL A 122 6.77 -3.06 11.94
N GLU A 123 7.71 -2.28 11.41
CA GLU A 123 9.13 -2.51 11.68
C GLU A 123 9.37 -2.07 13.13
N PRO A 124 9.69 -2.98 14.06
CA PRO A 124 10.15 -2.56 15.36
C PRO A 124 11.40 -1.74 15.10
N SER A 125 11.30 -0.43 15.26
CA SER A 125 12.47 0.42 15.26
C SER A 125 13.37 -0.09 16.37
N SER A 126 14.45 -0.74 15.98
CA SER A 126 15.65 -0.97 16.79
C SER A 126 16.34 0.39 17.07
N SER A 127 15.57 1.38 17.54
CA SER A 127 15.99 2.72 17.92
C SER A 127 14.91 3.42 18.76
N SER A 128 14.38 2.70 19.76
CA SER A 128 13.92 3.35 20.99
C SER A 128 14.41 2.55 22.20
N ALA A 129 15.72 2.29 22.21
CA ALA A 129 16.46 1.75 23.34
C ALA A 129 17.89 2.32 23.34
N SER A 130 17.99 3.65 23.44
CA SER A 130 19.18 4.31 23.99
C SER A 130 18.79 5.65 24.61
N ALA A 131 17.88 5.55 25.59
CA ALA A 131 17.59 6.60 26.56
C ALA A 131 17.64 5.98 27.96
N ALA A 132 18.71 5.23 28.26
CA ALA A 132 18.99 4.71 29.59
C ALA A 132 20.43 4.18 29.65
N ALA A 133 21.41 5.06 29.86
CA ALA A 133 22.65 4.80 30.62
C ALA A 133 23.70 5.90 30.34
N ALA A 134 23.58 7.03 31.03
CA ALA A 134 24.72 7.86 31.40
C ALA A 134 24.36 8.72 32.62
N ALA A 135 23.89 8.04 33.66
CA ALA A 135 23.91 8.53 35.03
C ALA A 135 24.47 7.39 35.87
N ALA A 136 25.80 7.37 36.08
CA ALA A 136 26.43 6.70 37.20
C ALA A 136 27.94 7.02 37.24
N ALA A 137 28.34 7.63 38.36
CA ALA A 137 29.66 7.66 38.98
C ALA A 137 30.78 8.45 38.29
#